data_AF-A0A3N1XSQ9-F1
#
_entry.id   AF-A0A3N1XSQ9-F1
#
_cell.length_a   1.000
_cell.length_b   1.000
_cell.length_c   1.000
_cell.angle_alpha   90.00
_cell.angle_beta   90.00
_cell.angle_gamma   90.00
#
_symmetry.space_group_name_H-M   'P 1'
#
loop_
_entity.id
_entity.type
_entity.pdbx_description
1 polymer ?
#
loop_
_entity_poly.entity_id
_entity_poly.type
_entity_poly.pdbx_seq_one_letter_code
_entity_poly.pdbx_strand_id
1 'polypeptide(L)'
;MKIYDGAYTQVGGYVTKAEDVAHLNTYIKRRIFQQVYTSKLGGKMNNTTFAIYKGIKYSAGFKNDGSIVLHSKDIKDLGIGFTEKKVGKECIFIKYVTRDEIEEIYDMKVKAIYQGYEFEVIDEKEDEVSIVTMTGDYRDWLNLDMKCIDKGVYQKWISKGDAEIKIVKEEL
;
A
#
# COMPACT_ATOMS: atom_id res chain seq x y z
N MET A 1 24.98 12.93 31.31
CA MET A 1 23.66 13.45 30.91
C MET A 1 23.66 13.53 29.39
N LYS A 2 23.11 12.52 28.70
CA LYS A 2 22.97 12.53 27.24
C LYS A 2 21.54 12.92 26.92
N ILE A 3 21.38 14.06 26.26
CA ILE A 3 20.11 14.59 25.79
C ILE A 3 19.77 13.77 24.55
N TYR A 4 18.69 12.98 24.59
CA TYR A 4 18.16 12.32 23.41
C TYR A 4 17.21 13.29 22.71
N ASP A 5 17.59 13.72 21.52
CA ASP A 5 16.84 14.59 20.64
C ASP A 5 15.96 13.71 19.74
N GLY A 6 14.68 13.61 20.08
CA GLY A 6 13.70 12.79 19.36
C GLY A 6 12.38 12.79 20.11
N ALA A 7 11.34 13.40 19.56
CA ALA A 7 10.02 13.44 20.18
C ALA A 7 9.38 12.04 20.11
N TYR A 8 9.19 11.41 21.26
CA TYR A 8 8.46 10.15 21.40
C TYR A 8 7.00 10.42 21.75
N THR A 9 6.08 9.65 21.18
CA THR A 9 4.65 9.71 21.50
C THR A 9 4.20 8.38 22.11
N GLN A 10 3.32 8.47 23.12
CA GLN A 10 2.77 7.32 23.82
C GLN A 10 1.36 7.04 23.29
N VAL A 11 1.16 5.86 22.69
CA VAL A 11 -0.16 5.39 22.24
C VAL A 11 -0.39 4.00 22.81
N GLY A 12 -1.42 3.83 23.64
CA GLY A 12 -1.83 2.52 24.15
C GLY A 12 -0.78 1.75 24.96
N GLY A 13 0.13 2.45 25.64
CA GLY A 13 1.18 1.81 26.47
C GLY A 13 2.51 1.54 25.76
N TYR A 14 2.61 1.82 24.46
CA TYR A 14 3.85 1.70 23.69
C TYR A 14 4.45 3.08 23.41
N VAL A 15 5.78 3.18 23.49
CA VAL A 15 6.56 4.38 23.19
C VAL A 15 7.16 4.22 21.81
N THR A 16 6.67 4.99 20.84
CA THR A 16 7.14 5.00 19.45
C THR A 16 7.61 6.41 19.07
N LYS A 17 8.54 6.52 18.11
CA LYS A 17 8.96 7.84 17.64
C LYS A 17 7.77 8.52 16.95
N ALA A 18 7.60 9.83 17.16
CA ALA A 18 6.51 10.58 16.56
C ALA A 18 6.52 10.50 15.01
N GLU A 19 7.70 10.38 14.41
CA GLU A 19 7.90 10.19 12.97
C GLU A 19 7.31 8.87 12.48
N ASP A 20 7.53 7.77 13.21
CA ASP A 20 6.99 6.44 12.88
C ASP A 20 5.44 6.44 12.96
N VAL A 21 4.88 7.16 13.95
CA VAL A 21 3.42 7.31 14.12
C VAL A 21 2.81 8.20 13.05
N ALA A 22 3.50 9.25 12.60
CA ALA A 22 3.06 10.11 11.52
C ALA A 22 3.11 9.40 10.16
N HIS A 23 4.16 8.62 9.91
CA HIS A 23 4.27 7.74 8.76
C HIS A 23 3.15 6.70 8.75
N LEU A 24 2.91 6.01 9.87
CA LEU A 24 1.85 5.01 9.99
C LEU A 24 0.45 5.60 9.80
N ASN A 25 0.16 6.77 10.37
CA ASN A 25 -1.13 7.44 10.20
C ASN A 25 -1.34 7.96 8.76
N THR A 26 -0.28 8.46 8.12
CA THR A 26 -0.33 8.88 6.70
C THR A 26 -0.52 7.67 5.80
N TYR A 27 0.18 6.57 6.09
CA TYR A 27 0.06 5.29 5.42
C TYR A 27 -1.37 4.73 5.53
N ILE A 28 -1.91 4.65 6.74
CA ILE A 28 -3.28 4.17 6.99
C ILE A 28 -4.30 5.03 6.24
N LYS A 29 -4.17 6.36 6.28
CA LYS A 29 -5.07 7.26 5.53
C LYS A 29 -4.97 7.07 4.03
N ARG A 30 -3.76 7.00 3.46
CA ARG A 30 -3.53 6.74 2.02
C ARG A 30 -4.09 5.39 1.61
N ARG A 31 -3.94 4.37 2.44
CA ARG A 31 -4.44 3.02 2.18
C ARG A 31 -5.95 2.92 2.24
N ILE A 32 -6.58 3.52 3.26
CA ILE A 32 -8.04 3.60 3.35
C ILE A 32 -8.57 4.32 2.09
N PHE A 33 -7.93 5.41 1.68
CA PHE A 33 -8.28 6.09 0.43
C PHE A 33 -8.17 5.16 -0.79
N GLN A 34 -7.03 4.51 -1.00
CA GLN A 34 -6.81 3.59 -2.14
C GLN A 34 -7.79 2.41 -2.14
N GLN A 35 -8.08 1.83 -0.98
CA GLN A 35 -9.01 0.70 -0.85
C GLN A 35 -10.45 1.13 -1.17
N VAL A 36 -10.89 2.29 -0.64
CA VAL A 36 -12.21 2.86 -0.94
C VAL A 36 -12.30 3.25 -2.42
N TYR A 37 -11.24 3.84 -2.97
CA TYR A 37 -11.19 4.32 -4.34
C TYR A 37 -11.22 3.18 -5.37
N THR A 38 -10.36 2.17 -5.21
CA THR A 38 -10.33 0.97 -6.08
C THR A 38 -11.66 0.20 -6.03
N SER A 39 -12.29 0.12 -4.84
CA SER A 39 -13.61 -0.52 -4.70
C SER A 39 -14.75 0.22 -5.42
N LYS A 40 -14.65 1.54 -5.59
CA LYS A 40 -15.69 2.38 -6.23
C LYS A 40 -15.61 2.39 -7.75
N LEU A 41 -14.43 2.16 -8.34
CA LEU A 41 -14.20 2.36 -9.78
C LEU A 41 -13.91 1.08 -10.56
N GLY A 42 -13.87 -0.08 -9.90
CA GLY A 42 -13.77 -1.38 -10.58
C GLY A 42 -12.42 -1.66 -11.26
N GLY A 43 -11.46 -0.76 -11.10
CA GLY A 43 -10.11 -0.83 -11.61
C GLY A 43 -9.25 -1.85 -10.86
N LYS A 44 -8.59 -2.74 -11.60
CA LYS A 44 -7.76 -3.84 -11.08
C LYS A 44 -6.28 -3.52 -11.32
N MET A 45 -5.71 -2.66 -10.49
CA MET A 45 -4.29 -2.77 -10.13
C MET A 45 -4.11 -2.43 -8.66
N ASN A 46 -3.54 -3.39 -7.93
CA ASN A 46 -3.52 -3.38 -6.49
C ASN A 46 -2.09 -3.09 -6.08
N ASN A 47 -1.82 -1.94 -5.47
CA ASN A 47 -0.68 -1.83 -4.57
C ASN A 47 -0.80 -3.00 -3.58
N THR A 48 0.04 -4.02 -3.77
CA THR A 48 -0.09 -5.29 -3.07
C THR A 48 0.98 -5.31 -2.00
N THR A 49 0.55 -5.43 -0.75
CA THR A 49 1.45 -5.65 0.37
C THR A 49 1.93 -7.10 0.33
N PHE A 50 3.22 -7.29 0.48
CA PHE A 50 3.85 -8.59 0.68
C PHE A 50 4.57 -8.62 2.02
N ALA A 51 4.65 -9.80 2.60
CA ALA A 51 5.45 -10.06 3.79
C ALA A 51 6.30 -11.31 3.59
N ILE A 52 7.52 -11.28 4.15
CA ILE A 52 8.41 -12.44 4.25
C ILE A 52 8.22 -13.05 5.64
N TYR A 53 7.76 -14.29 5.67
CA TYR A 53 7.57 -15.08 6.88
C TYR A 53 8.28 -16.42 6.72
N LYS A 54 9.26 -16.68 7.59
CA LYS A 54 10.12 -17.87 7.56
C LYS A 54 10.78 -18.09 6.18
N GLY A 55 11.28 -17.01 5.59
CA GLY A 55 11.92 -16.99 4.28
C GLY A 55 10.96 -17.14 3.08
N ILE A 56 9.64 -17.20 3.29
CA ILE A 56 8.65 -17.36 2.21
C ILE A 56 7.85 -16.06 2.04
N LYS A 57 7.66 -15.65 0.79
CA LYS A 57 6.88 -14.46 0.42
C LYS A 57 5.39 -14.78 0.34
N TYR A 58 4.58 -14.04 1.09
CA TYR A 58 3.12 -14.11 1.11
C TYR A 58 2.51 -12.75 0.77
N SER A 59 1.30 -12.72 0.21
CA SER A 59 0.53 -11.48 0.18
C SER A 59 -0.04 -11.19 1.57
N ALA A 60 -0.01 -9.93 1.97
CA ALA A 60 -0.34 -9.52 3.32
C ALA A 60 -1.46 -8.47 3.34
N GLY A 61 -2.18 -8.44 4.46
CA GLY A 61 -3.10 -7.38 4.81
C GLY A 61 -2.92 -7.00 6.27
N PHE A 62 -3.45 -5.85 6.66
CA PHE A 62 -3.43 -5.39 8.04
C PHE A 62 -4.85 -5.29 8.56
N LYS A 63 -5.04 -5.65 9.81
CA LYS A 63 -6.28 -5.44 10.55
C LYS A 63 -6.20 -4.14 11.35
N ASN A 64 -7.36 -3.67 11.79
CA ASN A 64 -7.49 -2.45 12.59
C ASN A 64 -6.77 -2.55 13.95
N ASP A 65 -6.55 -3.76 14.45
CA ASP A 65 -5.81 -4.04 15.69
C ASP A 65 -4.29 -4.09 15.49
N GLY A 66 -3.79 -3.82 14.28
CA GLY A 66 -2.38 -3.88 13.93
C GLY A 66 -1.86 -5.28 13.60
N SER A 67 -2.69 -6.33 13.73
CA SER A 67 -2.28 -7.68 13.32
C SER A 67 -2.16 -7.80 11.80
N ILE A 68 -1.19 -8.61 11.37
CA ILE A 68 -0.92 -8.87 9.95
C ILE A 68 -1.60 -10.19 9.59
N VAL A 69 -2.30 -10.20 8.46
CA VAL A 69 -2.85 -11.42 7.86
C VAL A 69 -2.07 -11.79 6.61
N LEU A 70 -1.44 -12.96 6.63
CA LEU A 70 -0.79 -13.58 5.48
C LEU A 70 -1.83 -14.39 4.70
N HIS A 71 -1.75 -14.35 3.37
CA HIS A 71 -2.58 -15.14 2.48
C HIS A 71 -1.69 -16.04 1.61
N SER A 72 -2.09 -17.29 1.51
CA SER A 72 -1.50 -18.29 0.65
C SER A 72 -2.56 -19.02 -0.19
N LYS A 73 -2.12 -19.55 -1.31
CA LYS A 73 -2.88 -20.48 -2.16
C LYS A 73 -2.33 -21.91 -2.11
N ASP A 74 -1.24 -22.15 -1.37
CA ASP A 74 -0.65 -23.48 -1.22
C ASP A 74 -1.21 -24.18 0.01
N ILE A 75 -1.81 -25.35 -0.21
CA ILE A 75 -2.37 -26.20 0.85
C ILE A 75 -1.30 -26.70 1.83
N LYS A 76 -0.03 -26.74 1.42
CA LYS A 76 1.09 -27.16 2.29
C LYS A 76 1.27 -26.20 3.46
N ASP A 77 0.85 -24.95 3.33
CA ASP A 77 0.99 -23.96 4.40
C ASP A 77 0.10 -24.25 5.63
N LEU A 78 -0.89 -25.15 5.49
CA LEU A 78 -1.61 -25.71 6.64
C LEU A 78 -0.63 -26.37 7.64
N GLY A 79 0.44 -27.00 7.14
CA GLY A 79 1.46 -27.65 7.97
C GLY A 79 2.29 -26.69 8.83
N ILE A 80 2.26 -25.38 8.53
CA ILE A 80 2.98 -24.33 9.29
C ILE A 80 2.00 -23.38 10.01
N GLY A 81 0.76 -23.85 10.22
CA GLY A 81 -0.25 -23.18 11.02
C GLY A 81 -1.01 -22.07 10.31
N PHE A 82 -1.15 -22.16 8.98
CA PHE A 82 -2.22 -21.45 8.27
C PHE A 82 -3.55 -22.19 8.47
N THR A 83 -4.66 -21.50 8.28
CA THR A 83 -6.01 -22.04 8.36
C THR A 83 -6.77 -21.82 7.06
N GLU A 84 -7.62 -22.76 6.71
CA GLU A 84 -8.45 -22.68 5.51
C GLU A 84 -9.55 -21.62 5.68
N LYS A 85 -9.74 -20.80 4.64
CA LYS A 85 -10.84 -19.84 4.56
C LYS A 85 -11.46 -19.88 3.16
N LYS A 86 -12.77 -20.13 3.12
CA LYS A 86 -13.55 -20.07 1.87
C LYS A 86 -13.94 -18.63 1.56
N VAL A 87 -13.63 -18.19 0.34
CA VAL A 87 -14.00 -16.87 -0.20
C VAL A 87 -14.74 -17.09 -1.51
N GLY A 88 -16.07 -17.04 -1.46
CA GLY A 88 -16.91 -17.43 -2.59
C GLY A 88 -16.70 -18.91 -2.95
N LYS A 89 -16.27 -19.17 -4.18
CA LYS A 89 -15.93 -20.52 -4.68
C LYS A 89 -14.45 -20.87 -4.50
N GLU A 90 -13.62 -19.90 -4.11
CA GLU A 90 -12.19 -20.11 -3.94
C GLU A 90 -11.86 -20.47 -2.49
N CYS A 91 -10.82 -21.29 -2.35
CA CYS A 91 -10.22 -21.62 -1.06
C CYS A 91 -8.87 -20.90 -0.96
N ILE A 92 -8.67 -20.18 0.14
CA ILE A 92 -7.41 -19.54 0.47
C ILE A 92 -6.97 -19.99 1.86
N PHE A 93 -5.67 -19.96 2.11
CA PHE A 93 -5.09 -20.27 3.42
C PHE A 93 -4.62 -18.97 4.05
N ILE A 94 -5.01 -18.72 5.30
CA ILE A 94 -4.66 -17.48 6.00
C ILE A 94 -3.91 -17.76 7.31
N LYS A 95 -3.02 -16.85 7.69
CA LYS A 95 -2.37 -16.88 9.00
C LYS A 95 -2.33 -15.48 9.58
N TYR A 96 -2.67 -15.36 10.86
CA TYR A 96 -2.47 -14.13 11.61
C TYR A 96 -1.12 -14.18 12.31
N VAL A 97 -0.37 -13.10 12.20
CA VAL A 97 0.96 -12.93 12.79
C VAL A 97 1.15 -11.51 13.30
N THR A 98 2.05 -11.32 14.24
CA THR A 98 2.49 -10.00 14.71
C THR A 98 3.63 -9.46 13.83
N ARG A 99 3.96 -8.17 13.97
CA ARG A 99 5.08 -7.56 13.24
C ARG A 99 6.42 -8.24 13.56
N ASP A 100 6.62 -8.69 14.80
CA ASP A 100 7.86 -9.33 15.25
C ASP A 100 8.11 -10.70 14.63
N GLU A 101 7.06 -11.37 14.14
CA GLU A 101 7.17 -12.65 13.42
C GLU A 101 7.55 -12.48 11.94
N ILE A 102 7.55 -11.25 11.44
CA ILE A 102 7.76 -10.92 10.02
C ILE A 102 9.17 -10.40 9.81
N GLU A 103 9.91 -11.06 8.93
CA GLU A 103 11.26 -10.66 8.54
C GLU A 103 11.23 -9.34 7.75
N GLU A 104 10.25 -9.22 6.86
CA GLU A 104 10.10 -8.05 6.00
C GLU A 104 8.63 -7.84 5.62
N ILE A 105 8.17 -6.60 5.58
CA ILE A 105 6.86 -6.25 5.02
C ILE A 105 7.00 -4.98 4.18
N TYR A 106 6.42 -5.01 2.99
CA TYR A 106 6.59 -3.96 2.01
C TYR A 106 5.39 -3.90 1.07
N ASP A 107 5.15 -2.74 0.50
CA ASP A 107 4.23 -2.57 -0.61
C ASP A 107 4.98 -2.66 -1.93
N MET A 108 4.44 -3.42 -2.88
CA MET A 108 4.78 -3.27 -4.29
C MET A 108 3.84 -2.27 -4.91
N LYS A 109 4.40 -1.15 -5.37
CA LYS A 109 3.65 -0.09 -6.04
C LYS A 109 4.05 0.00 -7.49
N VAL A 110 3.08 0.32 -8.34
CA VAL A 110 3.35 0.73 -9.72
C VAL A 110 3.41 2.25 -9.74
N LYS A 111 4.49 2.78 -10.28
CA LYS A 111 4.74 4.22 -10.44
C LYS A 111 4.85 4.54 -11.94
N ALA A 112 4.47 5.75 -12.30
CA ALA A 112 4.64 6.29 -13.63
C ALA A 112 5.43 7.60 -13.56
N ILE A 113 6.48 7.71 -14.36
CA ILE A 113 7.17 8.99 -14.58
C ILE A 113 6.56 9.63 -15.82
N TYR A 114 5.80 10.70 -15.62
CA TYR A 114 5.08 11.43 -16.66
C TYR A 114 5.46 12.91 -16.61
N GLN A 115 5.98 13.43 -17.74
CA GLN A 115 6.44 14.82 -17.87
C GLN A 115 7.38 15.29 -16.74
N GLY A 116 8.25 14.40 -16.25
CA GLY A 116 9.23 14.71 -15.20
C GLY A 116 8.73 14.55 -13.75
N TYR A 117 7.46 14.19 -13.56
CA TYR A 117 6.88 13.93 -12.24
C TYR A 117 6.64 12.43 -12.03
N GLU A 118 6.85 11.96 -10.81
CA GLU A 118 6.51 10.59 -10.41
C GLU A 118 5.12 10.53 -9.79
N PHE A 119 4.28 9.62 -10.28
CA PHE A 119 2.93 9.39 -9.80
C PHE A 119 2.70 7.94 -9.39
N GLU A 120 1.75 7.71 -8.48
CA GLU A 120 1.23 6.37 -8.24
C GLU A 120 0.27 5.98 -9.36
N VAL A 121 0.38 4.75 -9.85
CA VAL A 121 -0.59 4.17 -10.76
C VAL A 121 -1.60 3.35 -9.96
N ILE A 122 -2.87 3.65 -10.14
CA ILE A 122 -3.98 3.06 -9.37
C ILE A 122 -4.95 2.25 -10.20
N ASP A 123 -4.84 2.34 -11.53
CA ASP A 123 -5.63 1.54 -12.46
C ASP A 123 -4.92 1.45 -13.81
N GLU A 124 -5.26 0.42 -14.58
CA GLU A 124 -4.67 0.14 -15.89
C GLU A 124 -5.72 -0.42 -16.85
N LYS A 125 -5.68 0.08 -18.08
CA LYS A 125 -6.35 -0.51 -19.26
C LYS A 125 -5.27 -1.02 -20.22
N GLU A 126 -5.69 -1.56 -21.36
CA GLU A 126 -4.76 -2.09 -22.38
C GLU A 126 -3.62 -1.11 -22.73
N ASP A 127 -3.95 0.15 -23.04
CA ASP A 127 -2.97 1.16 -23.49
C ASP A 127 -2.82 2.37 -22.56
N GLU A 128 -3.59 2.43 -21.49
CA GLU A 128 -3.63 3.59 -20.58
C GLU A 128 -3.38 3.17 -19.14
N VAL A 129 -2.85 4.12 -18.36
CA VAL A 129 -2.75 4.01 -16.91
C VAL A 129 -3.38 5.22 -16.24
N SER A 130 -4.00 4.99 -15.08
CA SER A 130 -4.53 6.06 -14.24
C SER A 130 -3.48 6.46 -13.20
N ILE A 131 -2.91 7.65 -13.37
CA ILE A 131 -1.99 8.26 -12.40
C ILE A 131 -2.74 9.09 -11.36
N VAL A 132 -2.25 9.07 -10.11
CA VAL A 132 -2.80 9.84 -8.99
C VAL A 132 -1.71 10.46 -8.13
N THR A 133 -2.02 11.60 -7.50
CA THR A 133 -1.20 12.24 -6.47
C THR A 133 -2.07 12.88 -5.40
N MET A 134 -1.54 12.92 -4.17
CA MET A 134 -2.13 13.58 -3.00
C MET A 134 -1.17 14.61 -2.38
N THR A 135 -0.05 14.89 -3.03
CA THR A 135 1.05 15.73 -2.53
C THR A 135 1.52 16.67 -3.64
N GLY A 136 2.32 17.70 -3.31
CA GLY A 136 2.84 18.69 -4.27
C GLY A 136 1.93 19.90 -4.47
N ASP A 137 2.34 20.85 -5.32
CA ASP A 137 1.55 22.04 -5.64
C ASP A 137 0.43 21.67 -6.63
N TYR A 138 -0.82 21.94 -6.24
CA TYR A 138 -1.98 21.64 -7.06
C TYR A 138 -1.97 22.36 -8.41
N ARG A 139 -1.27 23.49 -8.53
CA ARG A 139 -1.14 24.24 -9.78
C ARG A 139 -0.41 23.42 -10.84
N ASP A 140 0.59 22.64 -10.45
CA ASP A 140 1.31 21.73 -11.37
C ASP A 140 0.38 20.63 -11.86
N TRP A 141 -0.47 20.07 -10.99
CA TRP A 141 -1.46 19.07 -11.36
C TRP A 141 -2.51 19.60 -12.32
N LEU A 142 -2.94 20.84 -12.15
CA LEU A 142 -3.83 21.51 -13.11
C LEU A 142 -3.14 21.78 -14.45
N ASN A 143 -1.86 22.17 -14.46
CA ASN A 143 -1.09 22.36 -15.68
C ASN A 143 -0.87 21.05 -16.46
N LEU A 144 -0.90 19.91 -15.78
CA LEU A 144 -0.89 18.58 -16.38
C LEU A 144 -2.31 18.09 -16.76
N ASP A 145 -3.33 18.93 -16.73
CA ASP A 145 -4.74 18.59 -16.96
C ASP A 145 -5.27 17.48 -16.05
N MET A 146 -4.73 17.33 -14.84
CA MET A 146 -5.27 16.38 -13.86
C MET A 146 -6.55 16.92 -13.23
N LYS A 147 -7.52 16.03 -13.01
CA LYS A 147 -8.79 16.37 -12.39
C LYS A 147 -8.71 16.18 -10.88
N CYS A 148 -9.18 17.19 -10.14
CA CYS A 148 -9.42 17.06 -8.70
C CYS A 148 -10.66 16.18 -8.49
N ILE A 149 -10.45 14.98 -7.95
CA ILE A 149 -11.50 13.97 -7.75
C ILE A 149 -11.98 13.89 -6.30
N ASP A 150 -11.18 14.41 -5.37
CA ASP A 150 -11.49 14.58 -3.96
C ASP A 150 -10.58 15.70 -3.39
N LYS A 151 -10.83 16.17 -2.18
CA LYS A 151 -10.06 17.25 -1.55
C LYS A 151 -8.58 16.89 -1.46
N GLY A 152 -7.78 17.54 -2.30
CA GLY A 152 -6.33 17.33 -2.37
C GLY A 152 -5.90 16.09 -3.15
N VAL A 153 -6.80 15.47 -3.92
CA VAL A 153 -6.50 14.28 -4.73
C VAL A 153 -6.71 14.58 -6.21
N TYR A 154 -5.66 14.41 -6.99
CA TYR A 154 -5.63 14.69 -8.41
C TYR A 154 -5.35 13.43 -9.21
N GLN A 155 -6.08 13.23 -10.29
CA GLN A 155 -6.00 12.03 -11.12
C GLN A 155 -6.06 12.36 -12.61
N LYS A 156 -5.36 11.56 -13.43
CA LYS A 156 -5.46 11.60 -14.89
C LYS A 156 -5.23 10.21 -15.49
N TRP A 157 -5.93 9.90 -16.58
CA TRP A 157 -5.60 8.79 -17.47
C TRP A 157 -4.58 9.27 -18.50
N ILE A 158 -3.49 8.53 -18.67
CA ILE A 158 -2.43 8.82 -19.63
C ILE A 158 -2.13 7.57 -20.46
N SER A 159 -1.63 7.75 -21.69
CA SER A 159 -1.11 6.63 -22.47
C SER A 159 0.14 6.05 -21.79
N LYS A 160 0.28 4.72 -21.81
CA LYS A 160 1.51 4.05 -21.37
C LYS A 160 2.73 4.46 -22.18
N GLY A 161 2.53 4.87 -23.44
CA GLY A 161 3.62 5.36 -24.30
C GLY A 161 4.18 6.71 -23.87
N ASP A 162 3.44 7.50 -23.09
CA ASP A 162 3.84 8.84 -22.65
C ASP A 162 4.58 8.83 -21.31
N ALA A 163 4.74 7.67 -20.68
CA ALA A 163 5.31 7.55 -19.34
C ALA A 163 6.25 6.36 -19.20
N GLU A 164 7.23 6.50 -18.32
CA GLU A 164 8.06 5.37 -17.89
C GLU A 164 7.37 4.68 -16.70
N ILE A 165 6.98 3.41 -16.88
CA ILE A 165 6.33 2.61 -15.82
C ILE A 165 7.37 1.84 -15.03
N LYS A 166 7.32 1.95 -13.70
CA LYS A 166 8.23 1.28 -12.76
C LYS A 166 7.47 0.53 -11.69
N ILE A 167 8.01 -0.60 -11.27
CA ILE A 167 7.54 -1.33 -10.09
C ILE A 167 8.53 -1.04 -8.97
N VAL A 168 8.03 -0.49 -7.86
CA VAL A 168 8.85 -0.05 -6.72
C VAL A 168 8.46 -0.84 -5.48
N LYS A 169 9.48 -1.24 -4.71
CA LYS A 169 9.34 -1.81 -3.38
C LYS A 169 9.41 -0.69 -2.35
N GLU A 170 8.38 -0.51 -1.54
CA GLU A 170 8.32 0.50 -0.48
C GLU A 170 8.16 -0.21 0.87
N GLU A 171 9.16 -0.09 1.75
CA GLU A 171 9.13 -0.71 3.08
C GLU A 171 8.11 -0.02 4.00
N LEU A 172 7.53 -0.81 4.92
CA LEU A 172 6.51 -0.39 5.89
C LEU A 172 6.99 -0.48 7.35
#